data_AF-A0A662MA28-F1
#
_entry.id   AF-A0A662MA28-F1
#
_cell.length_a   1.000
_cell.length_b   1.000
_cell.length_c   1.000
_cell.angle_alpha   90.00
_cell.angle_beta   90.00
_cell.angle_gamma   90.00
#
_symmetry.space_group_name_H-M   'P 1'
#
loop_
_entity.id
_entity.type
_entity.pdbx_description
1 polymer ?
#
loop_
_entity_poly.entity_id
_entity_poly.type
_entity_poly.pdbx_seq_one_letter_code
_entity_poly.pdbx_strand_id
1 'polypeptide(L)' 'MYRCGRCGEKLVTEFSPIGIQCSKCGYKIFYKERPNRKKVISTR' A
#
# COMPACT_ATOMS: atom_id res chain seq x y z
N MET A 1 -3.38 1.78 -4.84
CA MET A 1 -3.77 1.06 -3.61
C MET A 1 -2.56 0.93 -2.70
N TYR A 2 -2.75 1.05 -1.39
CA TYR A 2 -1.74 0.63 -0.41
C TYR A 2 -2.06 -0.79 0.08
N ARG A 3 -1.03 -1.58 0.34
CA ARG A 3 -1.15 -2.90 0.96
C ARG A 3 -0.46 -2.92 2.32
N CYS A 4 -1.07 -3.58 3.29
CA CYS A 4 -0.45 -3.79 4.59
C CYS A 4 0.84 -4.60 4.45
N GLY A 5 1.93 -4.15 5.06
CA GLY A 5 3.21 -4.86 5.02
C GLY A 5 3.21 -6.22 5.73
N ARG A 6 2.24 -6.47 6.62
CA ARG A 6 2.15 -7.72 7.40
C ARG A 6 1.12 -8.70 6.86
N CYS A 7 -0.13 -8.29 6.68
CA CYS A 7 -1.20 -9.18 6.22
C CYS A 7 -1.46 -9.12 4.70
N GLY A 8 -0.83 -8.19 3.98
CA GLY A 8 -0.99 -8.04 2.53
C GLY A 8 -2.34 -7.48 2.07
N GLU A 9 -3.26 -7.22 3.00
CA GLU A 9 -4.58 -6.69 2.66
C GLU A 9 -4.51 -5.27 2.10
N LYS A 10 -5.42 -5.00 1.16
CA LYS A 10 -5.58 -3.67 0.57
C LYS A 10 -6.19 -2.77 1.63
N LEU A 11 -5.56 -1.61 1.86
CA LEU A 11 -6.18 -0.56 2.64
C LEU A 11 -7.39 -0.02 1.89
N VAL A 12 -8.57 -0.21 2.48
CA VAL A 12 -9.85 0.37 2.02
C VAL A 12 -10.15 1.68 2.74
N THR A 13 -9.50 1.94 3.88
CA THR A 13 -9.81 3.08 4.74
C THR A 13 -9.39 4.40 4.11
N GLU A 14 -10.37 5.32 4.07
CA GLU A 14 -10.20 6.73 3.77
C GLU A 14 -9.24 7.36 4.80
N PHE A 15 -8.35 8.24 4.34
CA PHE A 15 -7.34 8.92 5.15
C PHE A 15 -8.02 9.74 6.27
N SER A 16 -8.32 9.09 7.40
CA SER A 16 -8.82 9.77 8.58
C SER A 16 -7.65 10.49 9.27
N PRO A 17 -7.87 11.70 9.82
CA PRO A 17 -6.82 12.53 10.41
C PRO A 17 -6.13 11.91 11.64
N ILE A 18 -6.67 10.80 12.18
CA ILE A 18 -6.16 10.06 13.35
C ILE A 18 -5.04 9.06 12.97
N GLY A 19 -4.79 8.86 11.67
CA GLY A 19 -3.71 8.02 11.16
C GLY A 19 -4.20 6.71 10.52
N ILE A 20 -3.32 6.06 9.77
CA ILE A 20 -3.64 4.86 9.00
C ILE A 20 -3.23 3.62 9.80
N GLN A 21 -4.21 2.76 10.08
CA GLN A 21 -4.00 1.47 10.74
C GLN A 21 -4.70 0.37 9.94
N CYS A 22 -4.06 -0.78 9.80
CA CYS A 22 -4.68 -1.92 9.15
C CYS A 22 -5.83 -2.44 10.00
N SER A 23 -7.04 -2.54 9.42
CA SER A 23 -8.26 -2.99 10.10
C SER A 23 -8.15 -4.40 10.66
N LYS A 24 -7.37 -5.28 10.02
CA LYS A 24 -7.27 -6.69 10.42
C LYS A 24 -6.17 -7.01 11.42
N CYS A 25 -5.00 -6.38 11.29
CA CYS A 25 -3.82 -6.72 12.10
C CYS A 25 -3.24 -5.56 12.91
N GLY A 26 -3.84 -4.37 12.85
CA GLY A 26 -3.39 -3.20 13.60
C GLY A 26 -2.02 -2.63 13.16
N TYR A 27 -1.44 -3.18 12.09
CA TYR A 27 -0.14 -2.76 11.58
C TYR A 27 -0.21 -1.39 10.89
N LYS A 28 0.85 -0.60 11.00
CA LYS A 28 0.90 0.81 10.56
C LYS A 28 1.86 1.07 9.39
N ILE A 29 2.53 0.04 8.87
CA ILE A 29 3.43 0.14 7.71
C ILE A 29 2.75 -0.43 6.47
N PHE A 30 2.80 0.33 5.37
CA PHE A 30 2.12 0.02 4.13
C PHE A 30 3.01 0.24 2.92
N TYR A 31 2.82 -0.60 1.89
CA TYR A 31 3.50 -0.50 0.62
C TYR A 31 2.55 -0.02 -0.47
N LYS A 32 3.03 0.86 -1.35
CA LYS A 32 2.29 1.23 -2.57
C LYS A 32 2.31 0.06 -3.54
N GLU A 33 1.14 -0.28 -4.07
CA GLU A 33 1.02 -1.28 -5.11
C GLU A 33 1.66 -0.78 -6.41
N ARG A 34 2.41 -1.67 -7.07
CA ARG A 34 3.08 -1.33 -8.33
C ARG A 34 2.01 -1.02 -9.40
N PRO A 35 2.10 0.12 -10.08
CA PRO A 35 1.16 0.41 -11.17
C PRO A 35 1.37 -0.60 -12.30
N ASN A 36 0.28 -1.08 -12.90
CA ASN A 36 0.31 -1.95 -14.08
C ASN A 36 0.58 -1.13 -15.36
N ARG A 37 1.64 -0.32 -15.33
CA ARG A 37 2.11 0.47 -16.47
C ARG A 37 3.48 -0.06 -16.88
N LYS A 38 3.67 -0.28 -18.18
CA LYS A 38 4.95 -0.72 -18.73
C LYS A 38 6.01 0.33 -18.38
N LYS A 39 7.05 -0.09 -17.66
CA LYS A 39 8.25 0.74 -17.43
C LYS A 39 9.19 0.52 -18.62
N VAL A 40 9.42 1.56 -19.42
CA VAL A 40 10.46 1.54 -20.46
C VAL A 40 11.79 1.82 -19.77
N ILE A 41 12.73 0.88 -19.88
CA ILE A 41 14.07 0.99 -19.29
C ILE A 41 15.04 1.05 -20.47
N SER A 42 15.85 2.10 -20.54
CA SER A 42 16.97 2.17 -21.47
C SER A 42 18.21 1.60 -20.77
N THR A 43 18.79 0.55 -21.35
CA THR A 43 20.05 -0.05 -20.87
C THR A 43 21.19 0.65 -21.61
N ARG A 44 22.24 1.08 -20.88
CA ARG A 44 23.49 1.53 -21.48
C ARG A 44 24.41 0.34 -21.75
#